data_AF-A0A1F2K3X4-F1
#
_entry.id   AF-A0A1F2K3X4-F1
#
_cell.length_a   1.000
_cell.length_b   1.000
_cell.length_c   1.000
_cell.angle_alpha   90.00
_cell.angle_beta   90.00
_cell.angle_gamma   90.00
#
_symmetry.space_group_name_H-M   'P 1'
#
loop_
_entity.id
_entity.type
_entity.pdbx_description
1 polymer ?
#
loop_
_entity_poly.entity_id
_entity_poly.type
_entity_poly.pdbx_seq_one_letter_code
_entity_poly.pdbx_strand_id
1 'polypeptide(L)'
;MICNNIFFFSLITSLLLISCNHQTPQEKASRHMEEAENKAAAASEQAIARAEAAAAKNTEAVIYANIAAANEAVAGIPAPALSNKEAERIYNKLGKIIVDRINAKTAVEAMEKEQAIARIKKDVLENLRNGKITQADHDGIMGYLEDSIKAAKSVM
;
A
#
# COMPACT_ATOMS: atom_id res chain seq x y z
N MET A 1 -83.95 -39.54 20.72
CA MET A 1 -84.35 -38.56 19.69
C MET A 1 -83.21 -37.57 19.54
N ILE A 2 -82.39 -37.70 18.50
CA ILE A 2 -82.43 -36.95 17.23
C ILE A 2 -81.55 -35.67 17.31
N CYS A 3 -80.44 -35.71 16.54
CA CYS A 3 -79.76 -34.60 15.82
C CYS A 3 -78.99 -33.53 16.63
N ASN A 4 -77.92 -32.89 16.16
CA ASN A 4 -77.02 -33.03 14.99
C ASN A 4 -75.85 -32.03 15.20
N ASN A 5 -74.73 -32.26 14.49
CA ASN A 5 -73.58 -31.37 14.31
C ASN A 5 -73.93 -29.89 14.08
N ILE A 6 -73.01 -28.97 14.42
CA ILE A 6 -72.36 -28.05 13.46
C ILE A 6 -71.22 -27.26 14.14
N PHE A 7 -70.09 -27.27 13.43
CA PHE A 7 -68.86 -26.50 13.58
C PHE A 7 -69.06 -24.96 13.55
N PHE A 8 -68.00 -24.27 13.99
CA PHE A 8 -67.47 -22.99 13.51
C PHE A 8 -67.59 -21.72 14.39
N PHE A 9 -66.40 -21.09 14.50
CA PHE A 9 -66.09 -19.68 14.73
C PHE A 9 -66.41 -19.06 16.10
N SER A 10 -65.34 -18.84 16.88
CA SER A 10 -65.01 -17.47 17.31
C SER A 10 -63.60 -17.42 17.90
N LEU A 11 -62.69 -16.84 17.12
CA LEU A 11 -61.37 -16.37 17.51
C LEU A 11 -61.56 -15.15 18.43
N ILE A 12 -61.83 -15.39 19.72
CA ILE A 12 -62.07 -14.31 20.70
C ILE A 12 -60.73 -13.73 21.15
N THR A 13 -60.37 -12.63 20.49
CA THR A 13 -59.89 -11.38 21.09
C THR A 13 -59.40 -11.51 22.52
N SER A 14 -58.09 -11.58 22.70
CA SER A 14 -57.44 -11.29 23.97
C SER A 14 -56.14 -10.55 23.71
N LEU A 15 -56.07 -9.35 24.30
CA LEU A 15 -54.89 -8.49 24.50
C LEU A 15 -54.51 -7.51 23.39
N LEU A 16 -55.42 -6.56 23.12
CA LEU A 16 -55.02 -5.18 22.81
C LEU A 16 -55.28 -4.33 24.05
N LEU A 17 -54.38 -4.45 25.04
CA LEU A 17 -54.24 -3.45 26.08
C LEU A 17 -53.48 -2.27 25.48
N ILE A 18 -54.23 -1.21 25.23
CA ILE A 18 -53.76 0.10 24.82
C ILE A 18 -52.87 0.66 25.94
N SER A 19 -51.58 0.74 25.66
CA SER A 19 -50.63 1.65 26.27
C SER A 19 -49.93 2.38 25.13
N CYS A 20 -49.91 3.70 25.21
CA CYS A 20 -49.57 4.67 24.17
C CYS A 20 -48.38 4.31 23.27
N ASN A 21 -48.66 3.85 22.04
CA ASN A 21 -48.02 4.35 20.81
C ASN A 21 -48.84 3.87 19.61
N HIS A 22 -49.20 4.75 18.68
CA HIS A 22 -50.04 4.42 17.51
C HIS A 22 -49.25 3.62 16.46
N GLN A 23 -48.91 2.37 16.75
CA GLN A 23 -48.28 1.45 15.81
C GLN A 23 -48.73 0.03 16.10
N THR A 24 -49.13 -0.69 15.05
CA THR A 24 -49.48 -2.11 15.20
C THR A 24 -48.25 -2.91 15.61
N PRO A 25 -48.39 -4.01 16.37
CA PRO A 25 -47.26 -4.88 16.74
C PRO A 25 -46.41 -5.33 15.54
N GLN A 26 -47.03 -5.44 14.37
CA GLN A 26 -46.41 -5.82 13.11
C GLN A 26 -45.53 -4.69 12.53
N GLU A 27 -45.96 -3.43 12.59
CA GLU A 27 -45.13 -2.28 12.20
C GLU A 27 -43.94 -2.08 13.15
N LYS A 28 -44.14 -2.32 14.45
CA LYS A 28 -43.05 -2.25 15.44
C LYS A 28 -42.02 -3.35 15.18
N ALA A 29 -42.45 -4.57 14.89
CA ALA A 29 -41.57 -5.66 14.50
C ALA A 29 -40.80 -5.36 13.21
N SER A 30 -41.48 -4.82 12.19
CA SER A 30 -40.85 -4.42 10.92
C SER A 30 -39.77 -3.35 11.12
N ARG A 31 -40.02 -2.31 11.93
CA ARG A 31 -39.01 -1.29 12.23
C ARG A 31 -37.83 -1.84 13.00
N HIS A 32 -38.07 -2.74 13.97
CA HIS A 32 -36.97 -3.38 14.69
C HIS A 32 -36.13 -4.29 13.79
N MET A 33 -36.75 -4.95 12.81
CA MET A 33 -36.02 -5.70 11.78
C MET A 33 -35.21 -4.75 10.88
N GLU A 34 -35.80 -3.67 10.39
CA GLU A 34 -35.10 -2.67 9.57
C GLU A 34 -33.94 -1.99 10.33
N GLU A 35 -34.13 -1.63 11.60
CA GLU A 35 -33.07 -1.12 12.47
C GLU A 35 -31.97 -2.15 12.72
N ALA A 36 -32.33 -3.42 12.88
CA ALA A 36 -31.37 -4.50 13.06
C ALA A 36 -30.57 -4.76 11.78
N GLU A 37 -31.22 -4.76 10.61
CA GLU A 37 -30.58 -4.86 9.30
C GLU A 37 -29.63 -3.68 9.06
N ASN A 38 -30.07 -2.45 9.34
CA ASN A 38 -29.24 -1.26 9.21
C ASN A 38 -28.03 -1.29 10.16
N LYS A 39 -28.21 -1.75 11.42
CA LYS A 39 -27.10 -1.92 12.37
C LYS A 39 -26.14 -3.02 11.93
N ALA A 40 -26.65 -4.13 11.38
CA ALA A 40 -25.82 -5.22 10.86
C ALA A 40 -25.03 -4.78 9.63
N ALA A 41 -25.66 -4.04 8.70
CA ALA A 41 -24.99 -3.47 7.54
C ALA A 41 -23.88 -2.50 7.96
N ALA A 42 -24.16 -1.57 8.88
CA ALA A 42 -23.16 -0.63 9.39
C ALA A 42 -22.00 -1.33 10.13
N ALA A 43 -22.30 -2.37 10.92
CA ALA A 43 -21.25 -3.17 11.58
C ALA A 43 -20.38 -3.94 10.57
N SER A 44 -21.00 -4.46 9.50
CA SER A 44 -20.29 -5.12 8.39
C SER A 44 -19.38 -4.14 7.65
N GLU A 45 -19.87 -2.96 7.30
CA GLU A 45 -19.09 -1.90 6.65
C GLU A 45 -17.92 -1.45 7.52
N GLN A 46 -18.13 -1.26 8.83
CA GLN A 46 -17.05 -0.95 9.77
C GLN A 46 -16.02 -2.09 9.89
N ALA A 47 -16.45 -3.35 9.84
CA ALA A 47 -15.54 -4.49 9.87
C ALA A 47 -14.69 -4.56 8.60
N ILE A 48 -15.30 -4.31 7.43
CA ILE A 48 -14.59 -4.22 6.14
C ILE A 48 -13.56 -3.07 6.18
N ALA A 49 -13.97 -1.88 6.58
CA ALA A 49 -13.07 -0.72 6.68
C ALA A 49 -11.88 -0.96 7.63
N ARG A 50 -12.12 -1.63 8.77
CA ARG A 50 -11.03 -2.04 9.69
C ARG A 50 -10.11 -3.08 9.08
N ALA A 51 -10.65 -4.07 8.36
CA ALA A 51 -9.86 -5.09 7.69
C ALA A 51 -8.99 -4.49 6.58
N GLU A 52 -9.54 -3.59 5.77
CA GLU A 52 -8.82 -2.84 4.74
C GLU A 52 -7.71 -1.98 5.35
N ALA A 53 -8.00 -1.26 6.44
CA ALA A 53 -6.99 -0.47 7.14
C ALA A 53 -5.86 -1.33 7.73
N ALA A 54 -6.20 -2.50 8.29
CA ALA A 54 -5.20 -3.44 8.81
C ALA A 54 -4.33 -4.03 7.68
N ALA A 55 -4.95 -4.40 6.54
CA ALA A 55 -4.23 -4.89 5.37
C ALA A 55 -3.32 -3.81 4.76
N ALA A 56 -3.79 -2.56 4.67
CA ALA A 56 -3.01 -1.42 4.21
C ALA A 56 -1.79 -1.19 5.12
N LYS A 57 -1.99 -1.18 6.45
CA LYS A 57 -0.89 -1.02 7.42
C LYS A 57 0.15 -2.14 7.32
N ASN A 58 -0.28 -3.38 7.14
CA ASN A 58 0.64 -4.50 6.96
C ASN A 58 1.44 -4.34 5.66
N THR A 59 0.77 -3.96 4.58
CA THR A 59 1.41 -3.69 3.28
C THR A 59 2.45 -2.57 3.38
N GLU A 60 2.12 -1.45 4.05
CA GLU A 60 3.07 -0.37 4.29
C GLU A 60 4.28 -0.84 5.11
N ALA A 61 4.07 -1.63 6.16
CA ALA A 61 5.17 -2.14 6.99
C ALA A 61 6.16 -3.00 6.18
N VAL A 62 5.65 -3.86 5.30
CA VAL A 62 6.48 -4.67 4.39
C VAL A 62 7.25 -3.77 3.42
N ILE A 63 6.60 -2.77 2.82
CA ILE A 63 7.26 -1.83 1.90
C ILE A 63 8.40 -1.09 2.61
N TYR A 64 8.16 -0.56 3.82
CA TYR A 64 9.19 0.14 4.59
C TYR A 64 10.34 -0.78 4.99
N ALA A 65 10.06 -2.03 5.37
CA ALA A 65 11.09 -3.02 5.67
C ALA A 65 11.97 -3.30 4.44
N ASN A 66 11.36 -3.48 3.26
CA ASN A 66 12.07 -3.71 2.01
C ASN A 66 12.93 -2.50 1.60
N ILE A 67 12.42 -1.28 1.76
CA ILE A 67 13.17 -0.04 1.52
C ILE A 67 14.39 0.05 2.45
N ALA A 68 14.20 -0.23 3.75
CA ALA A 68 15.29 -0.20 4.72
C ALA A 68 16.37 -1.24 4.38
N ALA A 69 15.98 -2.48 4.11
CA ALA A 69 16.89 -3.55 3.72
C ALA A 69 17.66 -3.20 2.43
N ALA A 70 16.99 -2.63 1.42
CA ALA A 70 17.62 -2.21 0.18
C ALA A 70 18.66 -1.09 0.41
N ASN A 71 18.35 -0.10 1.25
CA ASN A 71 19.30 0.95 1.60
C ASN A 71 20.51 0.40 2.36
N GLU A 72 20.31 -0.52 3.31
CA GLU A 72 21.41 -1.19 4.03
C GLU A 72 22.28 -2.02 3.09
N ALA A 73 21.67 -2.78 2.17
CA ALA A 73 22.39 -3.57 1.20
C ALA A 73 23.26 -2.71 0.27
N VAL A 74 22.74 -1.56 -0.19
CA VAL A 74 23.52 -0.60 -0.99
C VAL A 74 24.61 0.08 -0.17
N ALA A 75 24.35 0.42 1.08
CA ALA A 75 25.36 1.03 1.96
C ALA A 75 26.56 0.11 2.24
N GLY A 76 26.37 -1.21 2.14
CA GLY A 76 27.43 -2.22 2.26
C GLY A 76 28.36 -2.31 1.04
N ILE A 77 28.04 -1.64 -0.07
CA ILE A 77 28.86 -1.68 -1.30
C ILE A 77 30.07 -0.76 -1.13
N PRO A 78 31.30 -1.28 -1.34
CA PRO A 78 32.49 -0.44 -1.23
C PRO A 78 32.49 0.65 -2.30
N ALA A 79 32.85 1.86 -1.89
CA ALA A 79 33.04 2.95 -2.83
C ALA A 79 34.23 2.64 -3.77
N PRO A 80 34.11 2.92 -5.09
CA PRO A 80 35.21 2.74 -6.02
C PRO A 80 36.34 3.73 -5.70
N ALA A 81 37.58 3.35 -6.00
CA ALA A 81 38.71 4.28 -5.97
C ALA A 81 38.60 5.22 -7.18
N LEU A 82 38.49 6.53 -6.92
CA LEU A 82 38.31 7.55 -7.95
C LEU A 82 39.56 8.41 -8.08
N SER A 83 39.90 8.76 -9.32
CA SER A 83 41.15 9.44 -9.64
C SER A 83 41.14 10.94 -9.34
N ASN A 84 39.95 11.55 -9.29
CA ASN A 84 39.80 13.00 -9.14
C ASN A 84 38.42 13.45 -8.64
N LYS A 85 38.30 14.74 -8.33
CA LYS A 85 37.07 15.37 -7.81
C LYS A 85 35.89 15.35 -8.77
N GLU A 86 36.12 15.34 -10.08
CA GLU A 86 35.04 15.28 -11.06
C GLU A 86 34.39 13.89 -11.08
N ALA A 87 35.22 12.84 -11.01
CA ALA A 87 34.74 11.47 -10.83
C ALA A 87 33.95 11.33 -9.51
N GLU A 88 34.49 11.85 -8.40
CA GLU A 88 33.79 11.87 -7.10
C GLU A 88 32.45 12.61 -7.17
N ARG A 89 32.39 13.76 -7.85
CA ARG A 89 31.16 14.54 -8.02
C ARG A 89 30.08 13.72 -8.74
N ILE A 90 30.45 13.03 -9.82
CA ILE A 90 29.52 12.20 -10.59
C ILE A 90 29.07 10.99 -9.77
N TYR A 91 30.01 10.31 -9.10
CA TYR A 91 29.74 9.20 -8.19
C TYR A 91 28.77 9.59 -7.06
N ASN A 92 29.01 10.71 -6.37
CA ASN A 92 28.15 11.17 -5.28
C ASN A 92 26.73 11.51 -5.77
N LYS A 93 26.63 12.12 -6.95
CA LYS A 93 25.33 12.39 -7.59
C LYS A 93 24.59 11.09 -7.90
N LEU A 94 25.31 10.07 -8.38
CA LEU A 94 24.75 8.75 -8.65
C LEU A 94 24.25 8.06 -7.37
N GLY A 95 25.08 8.01 -6.33
CA GLY A 95 24.73 7.41 -5.05
C GLY A 95 23.45 8.01 -4.45
N LYS A 96 23.32 9.35 -4.47
CA LYS A 96 22.09 10.02 -4.04
C LYS A 96 20.87 9.60 -4.86
N ILE A 97 21.00 9.52 -6.20
CA ILE A 97 19.87 9.16 -7.06
C ILE A 97 19.45 7.70 -6.87
N ILE A 98 20.39 6.79 -6.59
CA ILE A 98 20.08 5.39 -6.25
C ILE A 98 19.26 5.31 -4.96
N VAL A 99 19.67 6.02 -3.91
CA VAL A 99 18.92 6.07 -2.64
C VAL A 99 17.53 6.68 -2.86
N ASP A 100 17.45 7.81 -3.59
CA ASP A 100 16.17 8.41 -3.97
C ASP A 100 15.27 7.43 -4.74
N ARG A 101 15.86 6.60 -5.61
CA ARG A 101 15.14 5.61 -6.42
C ARG A 101 14.59 4.47 -5.56
N ILE A 102 15.34 4.01 -4.56
CA ILE A 102 14.90 2.99 -3.59
C ILE A 102 13.76 3.55 -2.72
N ASN A 103 13.87 4.81 -2.32
CA ASN A 103 12.88 5.48 -1.47
C ASN A 103 11.66 6.01 -2.23
N ALA A 104 11.60 5.86 -3.55
CA ALA A 104 10.48 6.33 -4.36
C ALA A 104 9.20 5.59 -3.97
N LYS A 105 8.13 6.34 -3.69
CA LYS A 105 6.85 5.80 -3.20
C LYS A 105 5.86 5.57 -4.34
N THR A 106 6.11 6.19 -5.49
CA THR A 106 5.26 6.09 -6.67
C THR A 106 6.03 5.62 -7.90
N ALA A 107 5.32 5.03 -8.86
CA ALA A 107 5.90 4.63 -10.13
C ALA A 107 6.46 5.82 -10.93
N VAL A 108 5.82 7.00 -10.83
CA VAL A 108 6.27 8.22 -11.51
C VAL A 108 7.60 8.70 -10.94
N GLU A 109 7.72 8.82 -9.61
CA GLU A 109 8.98 9.17 -8.95
C GLU A 109 10.08 8.17 -9.30
N ALA A 110 9.76 6.87 -9.26
CA ALA A 110 10.69 5.82 -9.65
C ALA A 110 11.20 6.02 -11.09
N MET A 111 10.30 6.25 -12.04
CA MET A 111 10.65 6.50 -13.44
C MET A 111 11.50 7.77 -13.63
N GLU A 112 11.21 8.85 -12.92
CA GLU A 112 12.01 10.06 -12.96
C GLU A 112 13.45 9.81 -12.49
N LYS A 113 13.63 9.00 -11.44
CA LYS A 113 14.97 8.62 -10.96
C LYS A 113 15.68 7.70 -11.94
N GLU A 114 15.00 6.77 -12.61
CA GLU A 114 15.59 5.97 -13.70
C GLU A 114 16.09 6.84 -14.85
N GLN A 115 15.30 7.85 -15.25
CA GLN A 115 15.73 8.82 -16.26
C GLN A 115 16.95 9.62 -15.79
N ALA A 116 17.01 9.98 -14.51
CA ALA A 116 18.14 10.69 -13.95
C ALA A 116 19.41 9.82 -13.91
N ILE A 117 19.28 8.51 -13.61
CA ILE A 117 20.37 7.53 -13.75
C ILE A 117 20.84 7.47 -15.21
N ALA A 118 19.92 7.40 -16.18
CA ALA A 118 20.27 7.39 -17.59
C ALA A 118 21.01 8.66 -18.03
N ARG A 119 20.67 9.83 -17.47
CA ARG A 119 21.43 11.07 -17.69
C ARG A 119 22.82 10.98 -17.08
N ILE A 120 22.97 10.45 -15.87
CA ILE A 120 24.30 10.25 -15.26
C ILE A 120 25.16 9.32 -16.11
N LYS A 121 24.61 8.21 -16.65
CA LYS A 121 25.35 7.33 -17.55
C LYS A 121 25.93 8.09 -18.76
N LYS A 122 25.15 9.01 -19.32
CA LYS A 122 25.62 9.90 -20.39
C LYS A 122 26.69 10.88 -19.88
N ASP A 123 26.47 11.52 -18.73
CA ASP A 123 27.44 12.43 -18.11
C ASP A 123 28.81 11.73 -17.89
N VAL A 124 28.82 10.48 -17.40
CA VAL A 124 30.06 9.69 -17.22
C VAL A 124 30.76 9.48 -18.56
N LEU A 125 30.03 9.02 -19.58
CA LEU A 125 30.59 8.79 -20.92
C LEU A 125 31.14 10.07 -21.57
N GLU A 126 30.44 11.20 -21.40
CA GLU A 126 30.90 12.49 -21.90
C GLU A 126 32.17 12.97 -21.17
N ASN A 127 32.24 12.81 -19.85
CA ASN A 127 33.43 13.17 -19.10
C ASN A 127 34.63 12.26 -19.43
N LEU A 128 34.39 10.97 -19.71
CA LEU A 128 35.41 10.06 -20.22
C LEU A 128 35.92 10.51 -21.59
N ARG A 129 35.02 10.78 -22.54
CA ARG A 129 35.39 11.25 -23.89
C ARG A 129 36.16 12.57 -23.87
N ASN A 130 35.83 13.45 -22.94
CA ASN A 130 36.50 14.73 -22.75
C ASN A 130 37.80 14.63 -21.93
N GLY A 131 38.21 13.43 -21.52
CA GLY A 131 39.41 13.21 -20.70
C GLY A 131 39.35 13.80 -19.29
N LYS A 132 38.14 14.13 -18.79
CA LYS A 132 37.93 14.68 -17.45
C LYS A 132 37.94 13.58 -16.37
N ILE A 133 37.62 12.36 -16.76
CA ILE A 133 37.75 11.16 -15.92
C ILE A 133 38.48 10.07 -16.71
N THR A 134 39.04 9.09 -16.00
CA THR A 134 39.74 7.96 -16.59
C THR A 134 38.78 6.80 -16.92
N GLN A 135 39.25 5.81 -17.69
CA GLN A 135 38.50 4.58 -17.93
C GLN A 135 38.22 3.83 -16.61
N ALA A 136 39.18 3.82 -15.69
CA ALA A 136 38.99 3.20 -14.37
C ALA A 136 37.89 3.89 -13.55
N ASP A 137 37.77 5.21 -13.62
CA ASP A 137 36.67 5.94 -12.98
C ASP A 137 35.32 5.57 -13.59
N HIS A 138 35.24 5.51 -14.92
CA HIS A 138 34.03 5.08 -15.64
C HIS A 138 33.61 3.69 -15.17
N ASP A 139 34.54 2.73 -15.19
CA ASP A 139 34.26 1.33 -14.86
C ASP A 139 33.89 1.18 -13.38
N GLY A 140 34.55 1.92 -12.48
CA GLY A 140 34.22 1.95 -11.06
C GLY A 140 32.83 2.53 -10.79
N ILE A 141 32.47 3.64 -11.43
CA ILE A 141 31.14 4.27 -11.28
C ILE A 141 30.03 3.37 -11.85
N MET A 142 30.26 2.78 -13.03
CA MET A 142 29.28 1.88 -13.66
C MET A 142 29.15 0.56 -12.91
N GLY A 143 30.25 -0.02 -12.44
CA GLY A 143 30.24 -1.20 -11.58
C GLY A 143 29.48 -0.96 -10.28
N TYR A 144 29.73 0.17 -9.61
CA TYR A 144 28.97 0.55 -8.41
C TYR A 144 27.46 0.64 -8.67
N LEU A 145 27.05 1.19 -9.83
CA LEU A 145 25.63 1.21 -10.21
C LEU A 145 25.04 -0.19 -10.35
N GLU A 146 25.74 -1.09 -11.05
CA GLU A 146 25.28 -2.46 -11.27
C GLU A 146 25.18 -3.23 -9.95
N ASP A 147 26.19 -3.13 -9.11
CA ASP A 147 26.21 -3.74 -7.78
C ASP A 147 25.09 -3.17 -6.90
N SER A 148 24.84 -1.86 -6.96
CA SER A 148 23.75 -1.22 -6.20
C SER A 148 22.38 -1.74 -6.62
N ILE A 149 22.14 -1.87 -7.92
CA ILE A 149 20.88 -2.42 -8.45
C ILE A 149 20.74 -3.88 -8.04
N LYS A 150 21.81 -4.66 -8.10
CA LYS A 150 21.81 -6.08 -7.72
C LYS A 150 21.55 -6.26 -6.22
N ALA A 151 22.22 -5.49 -5.38
CA ALA A 151 22.07 -5.52 -3.93
C ALA A 151 20.63 -5.17 -3.53
N ALA A 152 20.11 -4.04 -4.04
CA ALA A 152 18.73 -3.62 -3.76
C ALA A 152 17.70 -4.68 -4.19
N LYS A 153 17.88 -5.32 -5.35
CA LYS A 153 16.97 -6.39 -5.83
C LYS A 153 17.06 -7.69 -5.03
N SER A 154 18.17 -7.95 -4.36
CA SER A 154 18.35 -9.22 -3.65
C SER A 154 17.57 -9.31 -2.34
N VAL A 155 17.06 -8.18 -1.86
CA VAL A 155 16.39 -8.02 -0.55
C VAL A 155 14.93 -7.54 -0.65
N MET A 156 14.43 -7.31 -1.87
CA MET A 156 13.05 -6.90 -2.16
C MET A 156 12.28 -8.06 -2.78
#